data_AF-A0AAD7H678-F1
#
_entry.id   AF-A0AAD7H678-F1
#
_cell.length_a   1.000
_cell.length_b   1.000
_cell.length_c   1.000
_cell.angle_alpha   90.00
_cell.angle_beta   90.00
_cell.angle_gamma   90.00
#
_symmetry.space_group_name_H-M   'P 1'
#
loop_
_entity.id
_entity.type
_entity.pdbx_description
1 polymer ?
#
loop_
_entity_poly.entity_id
_entity_poly.type
_entity_poly.pdbx_seq_one_letter_code
_entity_poly.pdbx_strand_id
1 'polypeptide(L)'
;MPPGVAGSTPGMHKWTEQFMVDIADDIKHTRSWGCELCGAPSRETFWNVIHWTPVPEPAMTVWGFALCAANTPCMEIMYTRDIRAMVRQLPPPHWMSPPPAPLLLNTPIESRPMGFVAPLSSCASCHDETAALNKCSGCHLTRYCSGPCQRSDWPRHKKMCKAVQEVKKVKGSGR
;
A
#
# COMPACT_ATOMS: atom_id res chain seq x y z
N MET A 1 0.93 10.69 13.50
CA MET A 1 1.73 11.79 12.92
C MET A 1 2.65 12.37 13.98
N PRO A 2 3.96 12.55 13.73
CA PRO A 2 4.88 13.18 14.67
C PRO A 2 4.57 14.68 14.86
N PRO A 3 4.74 15.25 16.08
CA PRO A 3 4.39 16.65 16.38
C PRO A 3 5.07 17.71 15.49
N GLY A 4 6.25 17.41 14.93
CA GLY A 4 7.01 18.35 14.09
C GLY A 4 6.70 18.32 12.58
N VAL A 5 5.78 17.45 12.13
CA VAL A 5 5.49 17.25 10.69
C VAL A 5 4.23 18.01 10.26
N ALA A 6 3.32 18.31 11.20
CA ALA A 6 1.97 18.84 10.96
C ALA A 6 1.92 20.22 10.26
N GLY A 7 3.03 20.94 10.16
CA GLY A 7 3.10 22.30 9.59
C GLY A 7 3.88 22.46 8.29
N SER A 8 4.43 21.39 7.70
CA SER A 8 5.16 21.47 6.43
C SER A 8 4.60 20.50 5.39
N THR A 9 4.09 21.02 4.26
CA THR A 9 3.58 20.19 3.17
C THR A 9 4.66 19.19 2.68
N PRO A 10 5.93 19.58 2.44
CA PRO A 10 6.95 18.64 2.00
C PRO A 10 7.30 17.56 3.05
N GLY A 11 7.39 17.94 4.34
CA GLY A 11 7.68 16.98 5.41
C GLY A 11 6.54 15.97 5.61
N MET A 12 5.31 16.41 5.39
CA MET A 12 4.11 15.59 5.54
C MET A 12 3.90 14.62 4.40
N HIS A 13 4.23 15.01 3.16
CA HIS A 13 4.34 14.10 2.02
C HIS A 13 5.37 12.98 2.30
N LYS A 14 6.60 13.37 2.68
CA LYS A 14 7.67 12.40 2.96
C LYS A 14 7.31 11.44 4.10
N TRP A 15 6.69 11.95 5.17
CA TRP A 15 6.23 11.10 6.27
C TRP A 15 5.15 10.11 5.82
N THR A 16 4.21 10.55 4.98
CA THR A 16 3.13 9.71 4.44
C THR A 16 3.68 8.59 3.57
N GLU A 17 4.61 8.90 2.67
CA GLU A 17 5.29 7.92 1.83
C GLU A 17 6.03 6.87 2.68
N GLN A 18 6.78 7.31 3.69
CA GLN A 18 7.48 6.40 4.59
C GLN A 18 6.51 5.57 5.43
N PHE A 19 5.44 6.17 5.93
CA PHE A 19 4.41 5.45 6.68
C PHE A 19 3.82 4.33 5.84
N MET A 20 3.56 4.59 4.56
CA MET A 20 3.07 3.59 3.63
C MET A 20 4.05 2.45 3.39
N VAL A 21 5.34 2.75 3.23
CA VAL A 21 6.39 1.73 3.16
C VAL A 21 6.38 0.84 4.41
N ASP A 22 6.27 1.45 5.59
CA ASP A 22 6.34 0.74 6.87
C ASP A 22 5.14 -0.21 7.10
N ILE A 23 3.96 0.13 6.56
CA ILE A 23 2.71 -0.62 6.76
C ILE A 23 2.30 -1.51 5.59
N ALA A 24 2.93 -1.39 4.41
CA ALA A 24 2.51 -2.11 3.22
C ALA A 24 2.44 -3.63 3.44
N ASP A 25 3.40 -4.20 4.17
CA ASP A 25 3.42 -5.62 4.52
C ASP A 25 2.44 -6.03 5.61
N ASP A 26 1.84 -5.07 6.32
CA ASP A 26 0.78 -5.35 7.28
C ASP A 26 -0.58 -5.50 6.60
N ILE A 27 -0.74 -5.06 5.36
CA ILE A 27 -2.00 -5.17 4.61
C ILE A 27 -1.99 -6.48 3.82
N LYS A 28 -2.62 -7.54 4.36
CA LYS A 28 -2.66 -8.87 3.73
C LYS A 28 -4.07 -9.45 3.63
N HIS A 29 -4.31 -10.31 2.66
CA HIS A 29 -5.58 -10.99 2.39
C HIS A 29 -5.41 -12.53 2.38
N THR A 30 -6.46 -13.30 2.70
CA THR A 30 -6.41 -14.78 2.62
C THR A 30 -6.73 -15.33 1.23
N ARG A 31 -7.17 -14.49 0.29
CA ARG A 31 -7.61 -14.93 -1.03
C ARG A 31 -6.46 -14.72 -1.99
N SER A 32 -6.17 -15.72 -2.81
CA SER A 32 -5.30 -15.58 -3.97
C SER A 32 -5.93 -14.61 -4.96
N TRP A 33 -5.22 -13.54 -5.31
CA TRP A 33 -5.67 -12.57 -6.31
C TRP A 33 -4.90 -12.80 -7.61
N GLY A 34 -5.62 -12.71 -8.72
CA GLY A 34 -5.00 -12.60 -10.04
C GLY A 34 -4.54 -11.17 -10.28
N CYS A 35 -3.65 -11.00 -11.23
CA CYS A 35 -3.27 -9.70 -11.76
C CYS A 35 -4.50 -9.01 -12.32
N GLU A 36 -4.71 -7.76 -11.96
CA GLU A 36 -5.89 -6.99 -12.40
C GLU A 36 -5.94 -6.71 -13.90
N LEU A 37 -4.84 -6.93 -14.62
CA LEU A 37 -4.74 -6.70 -16.05
C LEU A 37 -4.77 -7.98 -16.86
N CYS A 38 -3.94 -8.97 -16.51
CA CYS A 38 -3.81 -10.21 -17.29
C CYS A 38 -4.44 -11.45 -16.63
N GLY A 39 -4.87 -11.36 -15.37
CA GLY A 39 -5.47 -12.48 -14.62
C GLY A 39 -4.49 -13.55 -14.12
N ALA A 40 -3.21 -13.51 -14.53
CA ALA A 40 -2.18 -14.42 -14.02
C ALA A 40 -1.98 -14.27 -12.49
N PRO A 41 -1.44 -15.28 -11.77
CA PRO A 41 -1.22 -15.15 -10.33
C PRO A 41 -0.47 -13.86 -9.96
N SER A 42 -1.00 -13.12 -8.98
CA SER A 42 -0.30 -11.93 -8.51
C SER A 42 0.98 -12.32 -7.77
N ARG A 43 2.06 -11.61 -8.06
CA ARG A 43 3.36 -11.72 -7.37
C ARG A 43 3.77 -10.44 -6.68
N GLU A 44 3.07 -9.34 -6.95
CA GLU A 44 3.37 -8.04 -6.38
C GLU A 44 2.12 -7.21 -6.13
N THR A 45 2.22 -6.31 -5.17
CA THR A 45 1.19 -5.30 -4.89
C THR A 45 1.74 -3.92 -5.21
N PHE A 46 1.06 -3.20 -6.10
CA PHE A 46 1.34 -1.79 -6.36
C PHE A 46 0.44 -0.93 -5.48
N TRP A 47 1.01 0.03 -4.76
CA TRP A 47 0.26 0.92 -3.87
C TRP A 47 0.17 2.32 -4.45
N ASN A 48 -1.04 2.82 -4.57
CA ASN A 48 -1.32 4.22 -4.85
C ASN A 48 -1.83 4.90 -3.58
N VAL A 49 -1.34 6.11 -3.31
CA VAL A 49 -1.59 6.83 -2.07
C VAL A 49 -2.04 8.24 -2.42
N ILE A 50 -3.17 8.66 -1.87
CA ILE A 50 -3.60 10.04 -1.84
C ILE A 50 -3.74 10.45 -0.38
N HIS A 51 -3.19 11.61 -0.02
CA HIS A 51 -3.30 12.15 1.33
C HIS A 51 -3.80 13.59 1.29
N TRP A 52 -4.69 13.90 2.24
CA TRP A 52 -5.22 15.23 2.50
C TRP A 52 -4.78 15.62 3.89
N THR A 53 -3.72 16.39 3.93
CA THR A 53 -2.97 16.62 5.15
C THR A 53 -3.09 18.05 5.71
N PRO A 54 -3.41 19.10 4.93
CA PRO A 54 -3.69 20.45 5.45
C PRO A 54 -5.12 20.65 6.01
N VAL A 55 -5.82 19.57 6.38
CA VAL A 55 -7.20 19.63 6.89
C VAL A 55 -7.25 19.30 8.39
N PRO A 56 -8.30 19.73 9.14
CA PRO A 56 -8.39 19.50 10.58
C PRO A 56 -8.28 18.02 10.99
N GLU A 57 -8.77 17.13 10.13
CA GLU A 57 -8.62 15.69 10.26
C GLU A 57 -7.81 15.16 9.07
N PRO A 58 -6.47 15.05 9.20
CA PRO A 58 -5.64 14.54 8.14
C PRO A 58 -6.08 13.14 7.73
N ALA A 59 -6.30 12.94 6.44
CA ALA A 59 -6.78 11.68 5.88
C ALA A 59 -5.78 11.13 4.86
N MET A 60 -5.74 9.82 4.73
CA MET A 60 -4.97 9.11 3.73
C MET A 60 -5.84 8.00 3.15
N THR A 61 -5.93 7.94 1.83
CA THR A 61 -6.56 6.85 1.09
C THR A 61 -5.49 6.11 0.31
N VAL A 62 -5.56 4.80 0.40
CA VAL A 62 -4.58 3.88 -0.15
C VAL A 62 -5.33 2.87 -1.02
N TRP A 63 -4.87 2.71 -2.26
CA TRP A 63 -5.33 1.65 -3.16
C TRP A 63 -4.19 0.66 -3.40
N GLY A 64 -4.46 -0.63 -3.18
CA GLY A 64 -3.52 -1.71 -3.47
C GLY A 64 -3.99 -2.49 -4.69
N PHE A 65 -3.12 -2.59 -5.69
CA PHE A 65 -3.39 -3.24 -6.96
C PHE A 65 -2.57 -4.52 -7.09
N ALA A 66 -3.22 -5.65 -7.37
CA ALA A 66 -2.55 -6.94 -7.54
C ALA A 66 -1.96 -7.07 -8.96
N LEU A 67 -0.64 -7.28 -9.07
CA LEU A 67 0.09 -7.37 -10.34
C LEU A 67 0.86 -8.68 -10.47
N CYS A 68 1.08 -9.13 -11.72
CA CYS A 68 1.69 -10.41 -12.03
C CYS A 68 3.20 -10.48 -11.74
N ALA A 69 3.94 -9.38 -11.94
CA ALA A 69 5.33 -9.17 -11.51
C ALA A 69 5.78 -7.73 -11.81
N ALA A 70 6.88 -7.30 -11.20
CA ALA A 70 7.56 -6.06 -11.51
C ALA A 70 8.09 -6.08 -12.93
N ASN A 71 8.26 -4.90 -13.51
CA ASN A 71 8.91 -4.70 -14.80
C ASN A 71 8.23 -5.46 -15.94
N THR A 72 6.94 -5.74 -15.76
CA THR A 72 6.07 -6.30 -16.78
C THR A 72 5.30 -5.19 -17.48
N PRO A 73 4.80 -5.42 -18.70
CA PRO A 73 3.85 -4.51 -19.34
C PRO A 73 2.62 -4.22 -18.47
N CYS A 74 2.21 -5.17 -17.62
CA CYS A 74 1.11 -4.97 -16.67
C CYS A 74 1.44 -3.85 -15.66
N MET A 75 2.68 -3.81 -15.16
CA MET A 75 3.11 -2.73 -14.27
C MET A 75 3.08 -1.37 -14.97
N GLU A 76 3.61 -1.29 -16.19
CA GLU A 76 3.63 -0.05 -16.97
C GLU A 76 2.21 0.45 -17.31
N ILE A 77 1.32 -0.46 -17.69
CA ILE A 77 -0.09 -0.16 -17.95
C ILE A 77 -0.79 0.32 -16.68
N MET A 78 -0.57 -0.33 -15.53
CA MET A 78 -1.17 0.09 -14.26
C MET A 78 -0.69 1.50 -13.88
N TYR A 79 0.61 1.74 -13.94
CA TYR A 79 1.21 3.04 -13.65
C TYR A 79 0.65 4.16 -14.56
N THR A 80 0.53 3.91 -15.86
CA THR A 80 0.01 4.89 -16.81
C THR A 80 -1.51 5.08 -16.71
N ARG A 81 -2.28 4.03 -16.36
CA ARG A 81 -3.73 4.13 -16.12
C ARG A 81 -4.04 4.90 -14.85
N ASP A 82 -3.36 4.60 -13.75
CA ASP A 82 -3.59 5.25 -12.46
C ASP A 82 -3.26 6.75 -12.52
N ILE A 83 -2.12 7.13 -13.10
CA ILE A 83 -1.77 8.54 -13.28
C ILE A 83 -2.84 9.28 -14.10
N ARG A 84 -3.32 8.68 -15.20
CA ARG A 84 -4.37 9.33 -16.03
C ARG A 84 -5.73 9.36 -15.35
N ALA A 85 -6.09 8.35 -14.55
CA ALA A 85 -7.35 8.30 -13.83
C ALA A 85 -7.38 9.33 -12.68
N MET A 86 -6.27 9.49 -11.96
CA MET A 86 -6.10 10.51 -10.91
C MET A 86 -6.13 11.93 -11.49
N VAL A 87 -5.40 12.18 -12.59
CA VAL A 87 -5.33 13.50 -13.23
C VAL A 87 -6.68 13.93 -13.83
N ARG A 88 -7.52 12.99 -14.27
CA ARG A 88 -8.84 13.31 -14.87
C ARG A 88 -9.96 13.58 -13.87
N GLN A 89 -9.82 13.14 -12.61
CA GLN A 89 -10.87 13.28 -11.59
C GLN A 89 -10.70 14.52 -10.69
N LEU A 90 -9.64 15.32 -10.87
CA LEU A 90 -9.42 16.55 -10.13
C LEU A 90 -9.53 17.76 -11.07
N PRO A 91 -10.50 18.69 -10.90
CA PRO A 91 -10.36 20.02 -11.48
C PRO A 91 -9.20 20.71 -10.73
N PRO A 92 -8.27 21.41 -11.40
CA PRO A 92 -7.15 22.02 -10.69
C PRO A 92 -7.68 23.14 -9.77
N PRO A 93 -7.55 23.06 -8.44
CA PRO A 93 -7.67 24.24 -7.61
C PRO A 93 -6.42 25.07 -7.89
N HIS A 94 -6.60 26.33 -8.28
CA HIS A 94 -5.56 27.30 -8.64
C HIS A 94 -4.47 27.54 -7.57
N TRP A 95 -4.57 26.91 -6.39
CA TRP A 95 -3.64 27.04 -5.27
C TRP A 95 -2.88 25.74 -4.93
N MET A 96 -3.18 24.63 -5.60
CA MET A 96 -2.40 23.40 -5.48
C MET A 96 -1.35 23.36 -6.58
N SER A 97 -0.08 23.49 -6.20
CA SER A 97 1.00 23.02 -7.08
C SER A 97 0.70 21.57 -7.47
N PRO A 98 0.87 21.17 -8.74
CA PRO A 98 0.63 19.80 -9.16
C PRO A 98 1.37 18.85 -8.22
N PRO A 99 0.77 17.71 -7.83
CA PRO A 99 1.52 16.71 -7.07
C PRO A 99 2.80 16.40 -7.87
N PRO A 100 3.95 16.20 -7.22
CA PRO A 100 5.16 15.79 -7.92
C PRO A 100 4.91 14.37 -8.46
N ALA A 101 4.33 14.31 -9.66
CA ALA A 101 4.15 13.10 -10.44
C ALA A 101 5.45 12.32 -10.75
N PRO A 102 6.70 12.87 -10.72
CA PRO A 102 7.82 12.16 -11.35
C PRO A 102 8.74 11.38 -10.42
N LEU A 103 8.56 11.35 -9.10
CA LEU A 103 9.54 10.69 -8.21
C LEU A 103 9.57 9.16 -8.32
N LEU A 104 8.60 8.52 -8.98
CA LEU A 104 8.59 7.07 -9.21
C LEU A 104 8.93 6.66 -10.66
N LEU A 105 8.86 7.60 -11.62
CA LEU A 105 9.06 7.30 -13.05
C LEU A 105 10.54 7.27 -13.44
N ASN A 106 11.38 8.04 -12.74
CA ASN A 106 12.81 8.18 -13.06
C ASN A 106 13.76 7.46 -12.08
N THR A 107 13.22 6.80 -11.04
CA THR A 107 14.03 6.03 -10.10
C THR A 107 14.28 4.62 -10.65
N PRO A 108 15.54 4.16 -10.73
CA PRO A 108 15.86 2.76 -11.01
C PRO A 108 15.00 1.83 -10.15
N ILE A 109 14.59 0.69 -10.72
CA ILE A 109 13.72 -0.31 -10.08
C ILE A 109 14.24 -0.73 -8.70
N GLU A 110 15.56 -0.81 -8.55
CA GLU A 110 16.27 -1.15 -7.30
C GLU A 110 16.22 -0.06 -6.21
N SER A 111 15.83 1.17 -6.59
CA SER A 111 15.80 2.36 -5.73
C SER A 111 14.38 2.85 -5.40
N ARG A 112 13.34 2.11 -5.81
CA ARG A 112 11.96 2.44 -5.47
C ARG A 112 11.76 2.31 -3.95
N PRO A 113 11.26 3.35 -3.26
CA PRO A 113 11.14 3.35 -1.79
C PRO A 113 10.15 2.30 -1.28
N MET A 114 9.16 1.94 -2.09
CA MET A 114 8.40 0.69 -1.92
C MET A 114 9.10 -0.39 -2.72
N GLY A 115 10.11 -1.03 -2.12
CA GLY A 115 10.67 -2.28 -2.61
C GLY A 115 9.56 -3.29 -2.86
N PHE A 116 9.85 -4.31 -3.68
CA PHE A 116 8.96 -5.44 -4.00
C PHE A 116 8.07 -5.84 -2.82
N VAL A 117 6.82 -5.37 -2.78
CA VAL A 117 5.88 -5.73 -1.71
C VAL A 117 5.30 -7.08 -2.09
N ALA A 118 5.62 -8.09 -1.29
CA ALA A 118 5.14 -9.45 -1.48
C ALA A 118 3.61 -9.47 -1.61
N PRO A 119 3.04 -10.45 -2.33
CA PRO A 119 1.60 -10.48 -2.62
C PRO A 119 0.75 -10.29 -1.39
N LEU A 120 -0.41 -9.68 -1.57
CA LEU A 120 -1.41 -9.56 -0.50
C LEU A 120 -1.75 -10.93 0.11
N SER A 121 -1.70 -12.00 -0.70
CA SER A 121 -1.94 -13.39 -0.29
C SER A 121 -0.70 -14.15 0.19
N SER A 122 0.31 -13.46 0.72
CA SER A 122 1.52 -14.08 1.27
C SER A 122 1.64 -13.90 2.77
N CYS A 123 2.46 -14.73 3.41
CA CYS A 123 2.86 -14.52 4.80
C CYS A 123 3.65 -13.21 4.93
N ALA A 124 3.28 -12.34 5.89
CA ALA A 124 3.98 -11.08 6.11
C ALA A 124 5.43 -11.23 6.61
N SER A 125 5.83 -12.44 7.07
CA SER A 125 7.18 -12.69 7.60
C SER A 125 8.08 -13.47 6.64
N CYS A 126 7.58 -14.53 6.01
CA CYS A 126 8.37 -15.42 5.15
C CYS A 126 7.96 -15.39 3.68
N HIS A 127 6.93 -14.59 3.36
CA HIS A 127 6.41 -14.40 2.00
C HIS A 127 5.91 -15.67 1.29
N ASP A 128 5.69 -16.76 2.03
CA ASP A 128 5.05 -17.96 1.48
C ASP A 128 3.61 -17.66 1.06
N GLU A 129 3.32 -17.92 -0.21
CA GLU A 129 2.02 -17.71 -0.86
C GLU A 129 1.15 -18.97 -0.88
N THR A 130 1.74 -20.13 -0.58
CA THR A 130 1.07 -21.44 -0.66
C THR A 130 0.46 -21.86 0.67
N ALA A 131 1.00 -21.36 1.77
CA ALA A 131 0.54 -21.69 3.11
C ALA A 131 -0.83 -21.06 3.44
N ALA A 132 -1.63 -21.77 4.23
CA ALA A 132 -2.83 -21.22 4.82
C ALA A 132 -2.48 -20.09 5.79
N LEU A 133 -3.08 -18.91 5.58
CA LEU A 133 -2.74 -17.71 6.32
C LEU A 133 -3.75 -17.41 7.44
N ASN A 134 -3.23 -17.23 8.65
CA ASN A 134 -3.97 -16.84 9.83
C ASN A 134 -3.89 -15.32 10.03
N LYS A 135 -5.03 -14.69 10.32
CA LYS A 135 -5.07 -13.25 10.64
C LYS A 135 -4.47 -12.98 12.02
N CYS A 136 -3.77 -11.87 12.17
CA CYS A 136 -3.41 -11.36 13.48
C CYS A 136 -4.68 -11.14 14.32
N SER A 137 -4.70 -11.63 15.56
CA SER A 137 -5.84 -11.48 16.47
C SER A 137 -5.98 -10.05 17.01
N GLY A 138 -4.92 -9.25 16.98
CA GLY A 138 -4.95 -7.85 17.41
C GLY A 138 -5.56 -6.93 16.36
N CYS A 139 -4.89 -6.77 15.21
CA CYS A 139 -5.32 -5.82 14.18
C CYS A 139 -6.27 -6.38 13.12
N HIS A 140 -6.35 -7.72 12.97
CA HIS A 140 -7.09 -8.40 11.91
C HIS A 140 -6.69 -8.08 10.46
N LEU A 141 -5.65 -7.27 10.25
CA LEU A 141 -5.18 -6.80 8.95
C LEU A 141 -4.04 -7.68 8.40
N THR A 142 -3.04 -7.95 9.23
CA THR A 142 -1.83 -8.70 8.85
C THR A 142 -2.05 -10.20 8.96
N ARG A 143 -1.28 -10.98 8.19
CA ARG A 143 -1.46 -12.42 8.07
C ARG A 143 -0.14 -13.19 8.08
N TYR A 144 -0.17 -14.35 8.72
CA TYR A 144 0.99 -15.22 8.89
C TYR A 144 0.63 -16.68 8.65
N CYS A 145 1.54 -17.46 8.08
CA CYS A 145 1.35 -18.91 7.96
C CYS A 145 1.41 -19.62 9.32
N SER A 146 2.11 -19.04 10.31
CA SER A 146 2.38 -19.70 11.59
C SER A 146 2.66 -18.72 12.73
N GLY A 147 2.52 -19.20 13.97
CA GLY A 147 2.89 -18.44 15.17
C GLY A 147 4.37 -18.00 15.24
N PRO A 148 5.35 -18.84 14.82
CA PRO A 148 6.75 -18.42 14.68
C PRO A 148 6.93 -17.22 13.73
N CYS A 149 6.30 -17.23 12.56
CA CYS A 149 6.34 -16.10 11.62
C CYS A 149 5.78 -14.81 12.25
N GLN A 150 4.66 -14.90 12.97
CA GLN A 150 4.10 -13.76 13.68
C GLN A 150 5.06 -13.22 14.76
N ARG A 151 5.70 -14.11 15.54
CA ARG A 151 6.66 -13.69 16.59
C ARG A 151 7.92 -13.06 16.01
N SER A 152 8.41 -13.59 14.90
CA SER A 152 9.60 -13.06 14.21
C SER A 152 9.34 -11.65 13.67
N ASP A 153 8.16 -11.40 13.11
CA ASP A 153 7.78 -10.10 12.54
C ASP A 153 7.29 -9.08 13.59
N TRP A 154 7.05 -9.53 14.83
CA TRP A 154 6.49 -8.69 15.89
C TRP A 154 7.24 -7.37 16.14
N PRO A 155 8.59 -7.28 16.13
CA PRO A 155 9.28 -6.02 16.32
C PRO A 155 8.88 -4.93 15.30
N ARG A 156 8.60 -5.33 14.05
CA ARG A 156 8.10 -4.45 12.98
C ARG A 156 6.59 -4.21 13.15
N HIS A 157 5.81 -5.29 13.18
CA HIS A 157 4.34 -5.27 13.19
C HIS A 157 3.73 -4.54 14.41
N LYS A 158 4.36 -4.62 15.59
CA LYS A 158 3.81 -4.12 16.87
C LYS A 158 3.32 -2.67 16.81
N LYS A 159 4.03 -1.80 16.08
CA LYS A 159 3.66 -0.38 15.96
C LYS A 159 2.34 -0.23 15.21
N MET A 160 2.25 -0.86 14.04
CA MET A 160 1.04 -0.87 13.21
C MET A 160 -0.11 -1.54 13.98
N CYS A 161 0.14 -2.71 14.58
CA CYS A 161 -0.88 -3.51 15.26
C CYS A 161 -1.64 -2.70 16.33
N LYS A 162 -0.94 -1.80 17.03
CA LYS A 162 -1.53 -0.94 18.06
C LYS A 162 -2.21 0.32 17.50
N ALA A 163 -1.85 0.73 16.29
CA ALA A 163 -2.41 1.91 15.64
C ALA A 163 -3.79 1.62 15.01
N VAL A 164 -4.02 0.39 14.54
CA VAL A 164 -5.31 -0.03 14.00
C VAL A 164 -6.35 -0.11 15.11
N GLN A 165 -7.32 0.79 15.05
CA GLN A 165 -8.48 0.81 15.94
C GLN A 165 -9.60 -0.10 15.43
N GLU A 166 -9.83 -0.11 14.11
CA GLU A 166 -10.93 -0.85 13.51
C GLU A 166 -10.62 -1.28 12.07
N VAL A 167 -11.11 -2.45 11.67
CA VAL A 167 -11.08 -2.94 10.28
C VAL A 167 -12.50 -3.29 9.83
N LYS A 168 -13.09 -2.44 8.99
CA LYS A 168 -14.42 -2.67 8.41
C LYS A 168 -14.30 -3.34 7.04
N LYS A 169 -15.02 -4.45 6.84
CA LYS A 169 -15.19 -5.03 5.51
C LYS A 169 -16.30 -4.29 4.79
N VAL A 170 -15.95 -3.58 3.73
CA VAL A 170 -16.94 -2.99 2.82
C VAL A 170 -17.37 -4.06 1.83
N LYS A 171 -18.68 -4.34 1.75
CA LYS A 171 -19.22 -5.18 0.67
C LYS A 171 -19.04 -4.40 -0.63
N GLY A 172 -18.25 -4.92 -1.57
CA GLY A 172 -18.13 -4.31 -2.89
C GLY A 172 -19.51 -4.18 -3.53
N SER A 173 -19.84 -3.00 -4.06
CA SER A 173 -21.01 -2.85 -4.93
C SER A 173 -20.80 -3.80 -6.10
N GLY A 174 -21.65 -4.82 -6.22
CA GLY A 174 -21.58 -5.81 -7.28
C GLY A 174 -21.44 -5.14 -8.64
N ARG A 175 -20.38 -5.50 -9.35
CA ARG A 175 -20.30 -5.42 -10.81
C ARG A 175 -19.97 -6.81 -11.30
#